data_AF-A0A2H3KJB3-F1
#
_entry.id   AF-A0A2H3KJB3-F1
#
_cell.length_a   1.000
_cell.length_b   1.000
_cell.length_c   1.000
_cell.angle_alpha   90.00
_cell.angle_beta   90.00
_cell.angle_gamma   90.00
#
_symmetry.space_group_name_H-M   'P 1'
#
loop_
_entity.id
_entity.type
_entity.pdbx_description
1 polymer ?
#
loop_
_entity_poly.entity_id
_entity_poly.type
_entity_poly.pdbx_seq_one_letter_code
_entity_poly.pdbx_strand_id
1 'polypeptide(L)'
;MRWWWGGSVLLVLLLGLVSRVTAAPPLGAVLVVSLRDEHGTGLADVTVLIRDAAGSQLIQRATTDATGMATVPELAAGQVRVAVQGRVAGLPLFLAGAEVDGIKFTLHPGTNRLDLRAEASGLVRPDPGTMIAGDQPVPVPDGVAAAMQATLQTLPLLPPAPPVAPPLAEGSASPTWLSAPSADLRMATAPPSRAEAGGSALSPAPRDAGTATAPRALLHGWVAWLLMGCLLVLAVATGQIWWRGRNA
;
A
#
# COMPACT_ATOMS: atom_id res chain seq x y z
N MET A 1 61.55 8.43 -1.63
CA MET A 1 60.58 7.36 -1.94
C MET A 1 59.74 7.11 -0.71
N ARG A 2 58.42 6.88 -0.85
CA ARG A 2 57.34 6.92 0.17
C ARG A 2 56.61 8.28 0.12
N TRP A 3 55.28 8.23 0.24
CA TRP A 3 54.28 9.31 0.10
C TRP A 3 53.61 9.43 -1.28
N TRP A 4 52.83 8.42 -1.71
CA TRP A 4 51.75 8.64 -2.69
C TRP A 4 50.72 7.49 -2.81
N TRP A 5 50.07 7.07 -1.72
CA TRP A 5 48.99 6.05 -1.80
C TRP A 5 47.69 6.38 -1.04
N GLY A 6 47.65 7.45 -0.24
CA GLY A 6 46.47 7.76 0.61
C GLY A 6 45.35 8.56 -0.07
N GLY A 7 45.64 9.30 -1.15
CA GLY A 7 44.67 10.22 -1.77
C GLY A 7 43.59 9.54 -2.61
N SER A 8 43.91 8.41 -3.24
CA SER A 8 43.00 7.74 -4.18
C SER A 8 41.85 7.00 -3.49
N VAL A 9 42.04 6.51 -2.26
CA VAL A 9 41.00 5.78 -1.53
C VAL A 9 39.91 6.72 -1.01
N LEU A 10 40.29 7.92 -0.56
CA LEU A 10 39.33 8.92 -0.06
C LEU A 10 38.47 9.50 -1.19
N LEU A 11 39.03 9.68 -2.40
CA LEU A 11 38.31 10.21 -3.55
C LEU A 11 37.27 9.21 -4.10
N VAL A 12 37.59 7.91 -4.13
CA VAL A 12 36.63 6.88 -4.55
C VAL A 12 35.49 6.71 -3.53
N LEU A 13 35.78 6.87 -2.24
CA LEU A 13 34.75 6.81 -1.18
C LEU A 13 33.79 8.02 -1.23
N LEU A 14 34.29 9.21 -1.60
CA LEU A 14 33.48 10.43 -1.74
C LEU A 14 32.69 10.47 -3.07
N LEU A 15 33.24 9.92 -4.16
CA LEU A 15 32.55 9.86 -5.46
C LEU A 15 31.49 8.74 -5.52
N GLY A 16 31.63 7.69 -4.71
CA GLY A 16 30.61 6.65 -4.55
C GLY A 16 29.35 7.10 -3.80
N LEU A 17 29.38 8.26 -3.15
CA LEU A 17 28.28 8.79 -2.33
C LEU A 17 27.25 9.63 -3.12
N VAL A 18 27.52 9.97 -4.39
CA VAL A 18 26.75 10.99 -5.11
C VAL A 18 25.61 10.44 -5.99
N SER A 19 25.55 9.13 -6.26
CA SER A 19 24.69 8.63 -7.35
C SER A 19 23.38 7.93 -6.95
N ARG A 20 22.85 8.17 -5.75
CA ARG A 20 21.48 7.70 -5.43
C ARG A 20 20.48 8.85 -5.43
N VAL A 21 20.37 9.53 -6.57
CA VAL A 21 19.13 10.24 -6.91
C VAL A 21 18.11 9.16 -7.25
N THR A 22 17.41 8.64 -6.23
CA THR A 22 16.21 7.84 -6.46
C THR A 22 15.20 8.78 -7.08
N ALA A 23 14.93 8.61 -8.38
CA ALA A 23 13.84 9.29 -9.05
C ALA A 23 12.59 9.12 -8.19
N ALA A 24 11.94 10.23 -7.82
CA ALA A 24 10.70 10.17 -7.07
C ALA A 24 9.69 9.36 -7.88
N PRO A 25 9.04 8.34 -7.29
CA PRO A 25 8.04 7.56 -8.00
C PRO A 25 6.93 8.49 -8.50
N PRO A 26 6.39 8.27 -9.71
CA PRO A 26 5.33 9.12 -10.25
C PRO A 26 4.12 9.09 -9.32
N LEU A 27 3.68 10.28 -8.91
CA LEU A 27 2.42 10.46 -8.20
C LEU A 27 1.27 10.24 -9.18
N GLY A 28 0.16 9.71 -8.66
CA GLY A 28 -1.05 9.51 -9.47
C GLY A 28 -1.77 8.20 -9.20
N ALA A 29 -1.38 7.44 -8.18
CA ALA A 29 -2.19 6.35 -7.68
C ALA A 29 -3.27 6.89 -6.72
N VAL A 30 -4.49 6.37 -6.86
CA VAL A 30 -5.58 6.55 -5.90
C VAL A 30 -5.87 5.18 -5.32
N LEU A 31 -5.93 5.07 -3.99
CA LEU A 31 -6.34 3.83 -3.32
C LEU A 31 -7.73 4.02 -2.72
N VAL A 32 -8.65 3.16 -3.12
CA VAL A 32 -9.99 3.06 -2.55
C VAL A 32 -10.02 1.81 -1.66
N VAL A 33 -10.23 2.01 -0.37
CA VAL A 33 -10.37 0.94 0.60
C VAL A 33 -11.84 0.78 0.97
N SER A 34 -12.37 -0.44 0.88
CA SER A 34 -13.66 -0.77 1.48
C SER A 34 -13.45 -1.65 2.70
N LEU A 35 -14.16 -1.35 3.78
CA LEU A 35 -14.12 -2.14 5.01
C LEU A 35 -15.53 -2.48 5.44
N ARG A 36 -15.82 -3.77 5.48
CA ARG A 36 -17.14 -4.30 5.83
C ARG A 36 -17.02 -5.32 6.97
N ASP A 37 -18.09 -5.51 7.71
CA ASP A 37 -18.19 -6.61 8.67
C ASP A 37 -18.50 -7.96 7.98
N GLU A 38 -18.64 -9.02 8.77
CA GLU A 38 -18.95 -10.35 8.26
C GLU A 38 -20.35 -10.46 7.60
N HIS A 39 -21.25 -9.51 7.85
CA HIS A 39 -22.58 -9.43 7.24
C HIS A 39 -22.59 -8.54 5.99
N GLY A 40 -21.45 -7.92 5.63
CA GLY A 40 -21.32 -7.03 4.49
C GLY A 40 -21.67 -5.56 4.78
N THR A 41 -21.94 -5.21 6.04
CA THR A 41 -22.22 -3.85 6.50
C THR A 41 -20.94 -3.04 6.52
N GLY A 42 -20.97 -1.81 5.97
CA GLY A 42 -19.82 -0.91 6.00
C GLY A 42 -19.46 -0.48 7.43
N LEU A 43 -18.15 -0.46 7.74
CA LEU A 43 -17.65 0.02 9.03
C LEU A 43 -17.21 1.48 8.94
N ALA A 44 -17.99 2.38 9.55
CA ALA A 44 -17.70 3.81 9.61
C ALA A 44 -16.67 4.18 10.69
N ASP A 45 -16.07 5.36 10.55
CA ASP A 45 -15.13 5.96 11.52
C ASP A 45 -13.88 5.10 11.81
N VAL A 46 -13.52 4.19 10.91
CA VAL A 46 -12.29 3.40 11.00
C VAL A 46 -11.17 4.15 10.29
N THR A 47 -10.04 4.29 10.96
CA THR A 47 -8.84 4.92 10.38
C THR A 47 -8.04 3.89 9.58
N VAL A 48 -7.94 4.10 8.28
CA VAL A 48 -7.03 3.40 7.38
C VAL A 48 -5.67 4.10 7.42
N LEU A 49 -4.62 3.33 7.65
CA LEU A 49 -3.22 3.78 7.71
C LEU A 49 -2.45 3.19 6.53
N ILE A 50 -1.80 4.06 5.77
CA ILE A 50 -1.02 3.70 4.59
C ILE A 50 0.43 3.92 4.96
N ARG A 51 1.20 2.83 4.99
CA ARG A 51 2.60 2.81 5.37
C ARG A 51 3.48 2.43 4.19
N ASP A 52 4.76 2.74 4.31
CA ASP A 52 5.79 2.26 3.38
C ASP A 52 5.84 0.73 3.31
N ALA A 53 6.54 0.20 2.31
CA ALA A 53 6.69 -1.24 2.11
C ALA A 53 7.29 -1.97 3.34
N ALA A 54 8.14 -1.26 4.10
CA ALA A 54 8.75 -1.75 5.34
C ALA A 54 7.76 -1.77 6.53
N GLY A 55 6.65 -1.04 6.46
CA GLY A 55 5.66 -0.91 7.53
C GLY A 55 6.06 0.06 8.66
N SER A 56 7.15 0.80 8.46
CA SER A 56 7.78 1.64 9.49
C SER A 56 7.32 3.09 9.40
N GLN A 57 7.14 3.62 8.19
CA GLN A 57 6.76 5.01 7.98
C GLN A 57 5.30 5.13 7.60
N LEU A 58 4.54 5.97 8.31
CA LEU A 58 3.20 6.38 7.88
C LEU A 58 3.32 7.37 6.73
N ILE A 59 2.76 7.02 5.57
CA ILE A 59 2.68 7.87 4.38
C ILE A 59 1.42 8.73 4.49
N GLN A 60 0.27 8.11 4.74
CA GLN A 60 -1.02 8.79 4.75
C GLN A 60 -2.04 8.08 5.65
N ARG A 61 -3.13 8.78 5.96
CA ARG A 61 -4.28 8.24 6.70
C ARG A 61 -5.58 8.69 6.04
N ALA A 62 -6.60 7.87 6.14
CA ALA A 62 -7.98 8.22 5.76
C ALA A 62 -8.95 7.58 6.75
N THR A 63 -10.14 8.15 6.87
CA THR A 63 -11.22 7.60 7.72
C THR A 63 -12.31 7.05 6.82
N THR A 64 -12.86 5.88 7.16
CA THR A 64 -13.99 5.30 6.44
C THR A 64 -15.28 6.07 6.70
N ASP A 65 -16.09 6.25 5.66
CA ASP A 65 -17.39 6.90 5.74
C ASP A 65 -18.50 5.94 6.25
N ALA A 66 -19.75 6.42 6.26
CA ALA A 66 -20.92 5.64 6.67
C ALA A 66 -21.14 4.34 5.87
N THR A 67 -20.55 4.24 4.67
CA THR A 67 -20.62 3.04 3.81
C THR A 67 -19.42 2.11 3.99
N GLY A 68 -18.47 2.47 4.87
CA GLY A 68 -17.23 1.73 5.09
C GLY A 68 -16.16 2.01 4.03
N MET A 69 -16.28 3.10 3.26
CA MET A 69 -15.35 3.43 2.18
C MET A 69 -14.37 4.52 2.62
N ALA A 70 -13.09 4.37 2.28
CA ALA A 70 -12.06 5.39 2.45
C ALA A 70 -11.31 5.59 1.13
N THR A 71 -11.14 6.84 0.70
CA THR A 71 -10.38 7.18 -0.51
C THR A 71 -9.10 7.91 -0.15
N VAL A 72 -7.99 7.45 -0.71
CA VAL A 72 -6.64 7.94 -0.45
C VAL A 72 -6.02 8.38 -1.78
N PRO A 73 -6.06 9.68 -2.10
CA PRO A 73 -5.53 10.18 -3.36
C PRO A 73 -4.02 10.46 -3.28
N GLU A 74 -3.42 10.66 -4.45
CA GLU A 74 -2.04 11.16 -4.62
C GLU A 74 -0.94 10.27 -4.00
N LEU A 75 -1.13 8.95 -4.07
CA LEU A 75 -0.10 8.00 -3.68
C LEU A 75 0.93 7.83 -4.81
N ALA A 76 2.16 7.57 -4.40
CA ALA A 76 3.20 7.08 -5.30
C ALA A 76 2.89 5.64 -5.70
N ALA A 77 3.02 5.32 -7.00
CA ALA A 77 2.98 3.94 -7.45
C ALA A 77 4.11 3.11 -6.81
N GLY A 78 3.84 1.86 -6.45
CA GLY A 78 4.79 0.99 -5.75
C GLY A 78 4.16 0.16 -4.63
N GLN A 79 5.00 -0.52 -3.85
CA GLN A 79 4.54 -1.33 -2.71
C GLN A 79 4.27 -0.48 -1.48
N VAL A 80 3.14 -0.74 -0.84
CA VAL A 80 2.72 -0.14 0.42
C VAL A 80 2.19 -1.20 1.38
N ARG A 81 2.02 -0.83 2.65
CA ARG A 81 1.29 -1.63 3.62
C ARG A 81 0.06 -0.88 4.10
N VAL A 82 -1.10 -1.54 4.07
CA VAL A 82 -2.37 -0.99 4.53
C VAL A 82 -2.72 -1.62 5.87
N ALA A 83 -2.82 -0.79 6.90
CA ALA A 83 -3.28 -1.17 8.23
C ALA A 83 -4.58 -0.44 8.58
N VAL A 84 -5.30 -0.93 9.57
CA VAL A 84 -6.54 -0.30 10.03
C VAL A 84 -6.53 -0.15 11.55
N GLN A 85 -7.19 0.91 12.03
CA GLN A 85 -7.38 1.22 13.44
C GLN A 85 -8.81 1.66 13.67
N GLY A 86 -9.49 1.02 14.60
CA GLY A 86 -10.88 1.32 14.90
C GLY A 86 -11.47 0.23 15.77
N ARG A 87 -12.80 0.14 15.79
CA ARG A 87 -13.51 -0.90 16.52
C ARG A 87 -14.67 -1.47 15.71
N VAL A 88 -14.96 -2.75 15.94
CA VAL A 88 -16.18 -3.43 15.48
C VAL A 88 -16.85 -4.07 16.69
N ALA A 89 -18.16 -3.86 16.86
CA ALA A 89 -18.91 -4.35 18.02
C ALA A 89 -18.24 -4.07 19.40
N GLY A 90 -17.52 -2.94 19.50
CA GLY A 90 -16.78 -2.55 20.71
C GLY A 90 -15.37 -3.12 20.87
N LEU A 91 -14.98 -4.10 20.04
CA LEU A 91 -13.65 -4.72 20.03
C LEU A 91 -12.69 -3.98 19.09
N PRO A 92 -11.39 -3.85 19.45
CA PRO A 92 -10.41 -3.24 18.57
C PRO A 92 -10.19 -4.06 17.30
N LEU A 93 -10.06 -3.38 16.18
CA LEU A 93 -9.64 -4.00 14.93
C LEU A 93 -8.14 -4.34 14.98
N PHE A 94 -7.78 -5.53 14.51
CA PHE A 94 -6.39 -5.96 14.40
C PHE A 94 -6.15 -6.85 13.19
N LEU A 95 -4.91 -6.85 12.70
CA LEU A 95 -4.42 -7.79 11.69
C LEU A 95 -3.59 -8.86 12.39
N ALA A 96 -3.55 -10.08 11.84
CA ALA A 96 -2.83 -11.20 12.43
C ALA A 96 -1.76 -11.78 11.50
N GLY A 97 -0.85 -12.57 12.07
CA GLY A 97 0.18 -13.28 11.31
C GLY A 97 1.16 -12.33 10.60
N ALA A 98 1.45 -12.61 9.32
CA ALA A 98 2.38 -11.83 8.51
C ALA A 98 1.90 -10.40 8.18
N GLU A 99 0.62 -10.11 8.48
CA GLU A 99 -0.04 -8.85 8.17
C GLU A 99 -0.14 -7.93 9.41
N VAL A 100 0.49 -8.29 10.53
CA VAL A 100 0.44 -7.47 11.76
C VAL A 100 0.89 -6.01 11.53
N ASP A 101 1.83 -5.80 10.61
CA ASP A 101 2.33 -4.47 10.21
C ASP A 101 1.53 -3.81 9.07
N GLY A 102 0.45 -4.46 8.62
CA GLY A 102 -0.35 -4.06 7.47
C GLY A 102 -0.27 -5.06 6.31
N ILE A 103 -1.36 -5.13 5.54
CA ILE A 103 -1.52 -5.93 4.33
C ILE A 103 -0.63 -5.33 3.24
N LYS A 104 0.25 -6.14 2.65
CA LYS A 104 1.08 -5.71 1.52
C LYS A 104 0.23 -5.52 0.28
N PHE A 105 0.33 -4.36 -0.35
CA PHE A 105 -0.44 -4.02 -1.55
C PHE A 105 0.45 -3.31 -2.57
N THR A 106 0.26 -3.58 -3.86
CA THR A 106 1.01 -2.93 -4.94
C THR A 106 0.11 -1.90 -5.63
N LEU A 107 0.48 -0.63 -5.54
CA LEU A 107 -0.19 0.47 -6.19
C LEU A 107 0.32 0.64 -7.63
N HIS A 108 -0.63 0.70 -8.55
CA HIS A 108 -0.41 1.07 -9.94
C HIS A 108 -0.86 2.53 -10.14
N PRO A 109 -0.35 3.23 -11.18
CA PRO A 109 -0.94 4.50 -11.60
C PRO A 109 -2.45 4.35 -11.86
N GLY A 110 -3.24 5.34 -11.44
CA GLY A 110 -4.71 5.29 -11.53
C GLY A 110 -5.39 4.73 -10.28
N THR A 111 -6.61 4.23 -10.43
CA THR A 111 -7.44 3.78 -9.31
C THR A 111 -7.14 2.34 -8.94
N ASN A 112 -6.79 2.12 -7.67
CA ASN A 112 -6.55 0.83 -7.06
C ASN A 112 -7.64 0.57 -6.03
N ARG A 113 -8.02 -0.70 -5.84
CA ARG A 113 -9.05 -1.09 -4.89
C ARG A 113 -8.53 -2.17 -3.94
N LEU A 114 -8.81 -1.99 -2.65
CA LEU A 114 -8.54 -2.98 -1.62
C LEU A 114 -9.80 -3.14 -0.77
N ASP A 115 -10.40 -4.31 -0.83
CA ASP A 115 -11.57 -4.61 -0.02
C ASP A 115 -11.16 -5.47 1.18
N LEU A 116 -11.64 -5.09 2.35
CA LEU A 116 -11.30 -5.65 3.65
C LEU A 116 -12.58 -6.10 4.35
N ARG A 117 -12.47 -7.22 5.06
CA ARG A 117 -13.53 -7.79 5.88
C ARG A 117 -13.06 -7.88 7.33
N ALA A 118 -13.87 -7.36 8.24
CA ALA A 118 -13.69 -7.46 9.68
C ALA A 118 -14.61 -8.55 10.23
N GLU A 119 -14.04 -9.48 10.98
CA GLU A 119 -14.77 -10.51 11.73
C GLU A 119 -15.32 -9.92 13.04
N ALA A 120 -16.33 -10.56 13.64
CA ALA A 120 -16.86 -10.17 14.95
C ALA A 120 -15.80 -10.20 16.06
N SER A 121 -14.70 -10.95 15.88
CA SER A 121 -13.56 -11.01 16.78
C SER A 121 -12.68 -9.75 16.76
N GLY A 122 -12.85 -8.87 15.76
CA GLY A 122 -11.95 -7.74 15.48
C GLY A 122 -10.84 -8.06 14.48
N LEU A 123 -10.70 -9.32 14.04
CA LEU A 123 -9.72 -9.70 13.02
C LEU A 123 -10.11 -9.11 11.66
N VAL A 124 -9.18 -8.41 11.02
CA VAL A 124 -9.35 -7.87 9.67
C VAL A 124 -8.55 -8.70 8.67
N ARG A 125 -9.15 -8.97 7.51
CA ARG A 125 -8.52 -9.76 6.44
C ARG A 125 -8.89 -9.16 5.07
N PRO A 126 -8.07 -9.34 4.03
CA PRO A 126 -8.50 -9.07 2.66
C PRO A 126 -9.76 -9.87 2.34
N ASP A 127 -10.76 -9.25 1.70
CA ASP A 127 -11.98 -9.95 1.30
C ASP A 127 -11.71 -10.71 -0.02
N PRO A 128 -11.60 -12.06 0.01
CA PRO A 128 -11.32 -12.83 -1.19
C PRO A 128 -12.48 -12.79 -2.19
N GLY A 129 -13.72 -12.51 -1.72
CA GLY A 129 -14.91 -12.49 -2.56
C GLY A 129 -14.91 -11.35 -3.58
N THR A 130 -14.19 -10.26 -3.30
CA THR A 130 -14.10 -9.10 -4.19
C THR A 130 -12.69 -8.92 -4.79
N MET A 131 -11.65 -9.51 -4.18
CA MET A 131 -10.29 -9.52 -4.76
C MET A 131 -10.15 -10.35 -6.04
N ILE A 132 -11.01 -11.35 -6.27
CA ILE A 132 -11.02 -12.14 -7.52
C ILE A 132 -11.67 -11.37 -8.68
N ALA A 133 -12.44 -10.32 -8.39
CA ALA A 133 -13.14 -9.51 -9.40
C ALA A 133 -12.30 -8.31 -9.87
N GLY A 134 -11.00 -8.51 -10.11
CA GLY A 134 -10.07 -7.49 -10.62
C GLY A 134 -10.38 -6.96 -12.04
N ASP A 135 -11.59 -7.21 -12.56
CA ASP A 135 -12.01 -6.84 -13.91
C ASP A 135 -13.49 -6.39 -13.99
N GLN A 136 -14.15 -6.14 -12.86
CA GLN A 136 -15.49 -5.54 -12.89
C GLN A 136 -15.36 -4.03 -13.15
N PRO A 137 -15.83 -3.52 -14.31
CA PRO A 137 -15.82 -2.09 -14.59
C PRO A 137 -16.60 -1.37 -13.50
N VAL A 138 -16.01 -0.29 -12.98
CA VAL A 138 -16.68 0.64 -12.06
C VAL A 138 -18.03 1.02 -12.69
N PRO A 139 -19.16 0.93 -11.96
CA PRO A 139 -20.41 1.52 -12.42
C PRO A 139 -20.15 3.02 -12.56
N VAL A 140 -19.99 3.48 -13.79
CA VAL A 140 -19.97 4.90 -14.11
C VAL A 140 -21.33 5.43 -13.67
N PRO A 141 -21.41 6.43 -12.79
CA PRO A 141 -22.71 7.03 -12.46
C PRO A 141 -23.37 7.45 -13.78
N ASP A 142 -24.64 7.07 -13.97
CA ASP A 142 -25.43 7.14 -15.21
C ASP A 142 -25.58 8.55 -15.84
N GLY A 143 -24.86 9.57 -15.35
CA GLY A 143 -24.92 10.95 -15.82
C GLY A 143 -23.94 11.35 -16.92
N VAL A 144 -22.92 10.54 -17.26
CA VAL A 144 -21.92 10.93 -18.28
C VAL A 144 -21.90 10.05 -19.53
N ALA A 145 -22.59 8.90 -19.53
CA ALA A 145 -22.76 8.09 -20.74
C ALA A 145 -23.77 8.69 -21.74
N ALA A 146 -24.73 9.49 -21.26
CA ALA A 146 -25.74 10.13 -22.12
C ALA A 146 -25.18 11.28 -22.98
N ALA A 147 -24.06 11.89 -22.60
CA ALA A 147 -23.52 13.06 -23.32
C ALA A 147 -22.55 12.69 -24.46
N MET A 148 -21.96 11.49 -24.48
CA MET A 148 -21.10 11.04 -25.58
C MET A 148 -21.80 10.12 -26.60
N GLN A 149 -23.00 9.62 -26.29
CA GLN A 149 -23.79 8.83 -27.25
C GLN A 149 -24.65 9.68 -28.20
N ALA A 150 -24.75 11.00 -27.99
CA ALA A 150 -25.54 11.88 -28.85
C ALA A 150 -24.85 12.27 -30.17
N THR A 151 -23.54 12.02 -30.35
CA THR A 151 -22.79 12.50 -31.53
C THR A 151 -22.45 11.42 -32.56
N LEU A 152 -22.89 10.17 -32.39
CA LEU A 152 -22.58 9.07 -33.33
C LEU A 152 -23.79 8.48 -34.07
N GLN A 153 -24.98 9.11 -34.00
CA GLN A 153 -26.18 8.63 -34.71
C GLN A 153 -26.41 9.28 -36.10
N THR A 154 -25.36 9.46 -36.90
CA THR A 154 -25.56 9.71 -38.35
C THR A 154 -24.44 9.07 -39.17
N LEU A 155 -24.34 7.75 -39.09
CA LEU A 155 -23.65 6.95 -40.10
C LEU A 155 -24.68 6.42 -41.10
N PRO A 156 -24.48 6.60 -42.42
CA PRO A 156 -25.39 6.07 -43.44
C PRO A 156 -25.41 4.53 -43.38
N LEU A 157 -26.63 3.96 -43.42
CA LEU A 157 -26.85 2.51 -43.47
C LEU A 157 -26.09 1.89 -44.64
N LEU A 158 -25.10 1.04 -44.34
CA LEU A 158 -24.53 0.11 -45.32
C LEU A 158 -25.57 -1.00 -45.60
N PRO A 159 -25.74 -1.44 -46.86
CA PRO A 159 -26.68 -2.52 -47.21
C PRO A 159 -26.34 -3.84 -46.50
N PRO A 160 -27.37 -4.68 -46.23
CA PRO A 160 -27.21 -5.92 -45.47
C PRO A 160 -26.30 -6.92 -46.19
N ALA A 161 -25.34 -7.47 -45.45
CA ALA A 161 -24.47 -8.53 -45.91
C ALA A 161 -25.25 -9.84 -46.18
N PRO A 162 -24.84 -10.66 -47.17
CA PRO A 162 -25.46 -11.94 -47.47
C PRO A 162 -25.27 -12.96 -46.32
N PRO A 163 -26.19 -13.95 -46.19
CA PRO A 163 -26.16 -14.93 -45.12
C PRO A 163 -24.92 -15.84 -45.23
N VAL A 164 -24.10 -15.83 -44.17
CA VAL A 164 -22.98 -16.75 -43.99
C VAL A 164 -23.53 -18.12 -43.58
N ALA A 165 -23.15 -19.16 -44.32
CA ALA A 165 -23.53 -20.55 -44.06
C ALA A 165 -22.91 -21.08 -42.75
N PRO A 166 -23.58 -21.97 -42.01
CA PRO A 166 -23.04 -22.57 -40.79
C PRO A 166 -21.87 -23.52 -41.10
N PRO A 167 -20.78 -23.50 -40.30
CA PRO A 167 -19.72 -24.49 -40.41
C PRO A 167 -20.19 -25.86 -39.91
N LEU A 168 -19.80 -26.90 -40.65
CA LEU A 168 -20.01 -28.31 -40.31
C LEU A 168 -19.39 -28.66 -38.96
N ALA A 169 -20.11 -29.50 -38.21
CA ALA A 169 -19.69 -30.11 -36.96
C ALA A 169 -18.52 -31.08 -37.17
N GLU A 170 -17.40 -30.84 -36.50
CA GLU A 170 -16.32 -31.80 -36.32
C GLU A 170 -16.05 -32.04 -34.83
N GLY A 171 -16.15 -33.31 -34.44
CA GLY A 171 -15.12 -33.93 -33.61
C GLY A 171 -15.24 -33.76 -32.09
N SER A 172 -15.99 -34.66 -31.47
CA SER A 172 -15.80 -35.09 -30.08
C SER A 172 -14.33 -35.38 -29.76
N ALA A 173 -13.81 -34.77 -28.70
CA ALA A 173 -12.68 -35.31 -27.96
C ALA A 173 -12.88 -35.00 -26.46
N SER A 174 -13.34 -36.01 -25.73
CA SER A 174 -13.40 -36.03 -24.27
C SER A 174 -11.98 -36.09 -23.71
N PRO A 175 -11.55 -35.18 -22.81
CA PRO A 175 -10.38 -35.44 -21.99
C PRO A 175 -10.74 -36.45 -20.90
N THR A 176 -10.17 -37.64 -21.03
CA THR A 176 -10.18 -38.74 -20.07
C THR A 176 -9.63 -38.29 -18.71
N TRP A 177 -10.40 -38.58 -17.68
CA TRP A 177 -10.08 -38.38 -16.27
C TRP A 177 -8.82 -39.19 -15.87
N LEU A 178 -7.78 -38.49 -15.40
CA LEU A 178 -6.63 -39.12 -14.77
C LEU A 178 -6.84 -39.13 -13.24
N SER A 179 -7.22 -40.31 -12.74
CA SER A 179 -7.30 -40.63 -11.32
C SER A 179 -5.95 -40.42 -10.63
N ALA A 180 -5.92 -39.55 -9.62
CA ALA A 180 -4.81 -39.48 -8.68
C ALA A 180 -5.10 -40.39 -7.46
N PRO A 181 -4.11 -41.14 -6.96
CA PRO A 181 -4.30 -42.11 -5.89
C PRO A 181 -4.47 -41.45 -4.52
N SER A 182 -5.44 -41.97 -3.75
CA SER A 182 -5.64 -41.73 -2.33
C SER A 182 -4.40 -42.14 -1.53
N ALA A 183 -3.68 -41.16 -0.99
CA ALA A 183 -2.67 -41.40 0.04
C ALA A 183 -3.35 -41.28 1.42
N ASP A 184 -3.74 -42.45 1.91
CA ASP A 184 -4.00 -42.75 3.30
C ASP A 184 -2.67 -42.67 4.08
N LEU A 185 -2.54 -41.73 5.01
CA LEU A 185 -1.47 -41.77 6.03
C LEU A 185 -1.85 -40.96 7.28
N ARG A 186 -2.54 -41.69 8.16
CA ARG A 186 -2.23 -41.88 9.59
C ARG A 186 -1.93 -40.66 10.47
N MET A 187 -2.87 -40.45 11.40
CA MET A 187 -2.65 -40.28 12.84
C MET A 187 -1.29 -39.68 13.28
N ALA A 188 -1.31 -38.39 13.61
CA ALA A 188 -0.41 -37.82 14.59
C ALA A 188 -1.24 -37.35 15.79
N THR A 189 -1.08 -38.10 16.88
CA THR A 189 -1.67 -37.95 18.20
C THR A 189 -1.34 -36.58 18.82
N ALA A 190 -2.37 -35.91 19.34
CA ALA A 190 -2.24 -34.71 20.16
C ALA A 190 -1.62 -35.02 21.54
N PRO A 191 -0.71 -34.18 22.06
CA PRO A 191 -0.44 -34.14 23.50
C PRO A 191 -1.37 -33.15 24.25
N PRO A 192 -1.63 -33.39 25.55
CA PRO A 192 -2.70 -32.75 26.30
C PRO A 192 -2.42 -31.32 26.76
N SER A 193 -3.54 -30.62 26.88
CA SER A 193 -3.77 -29.36 27.59
C SER A 193 -3.08 -29.32 28.96
N ARG A 194 -2.19 -28.34 29.15
CA ARG A 194 -1.67 -27.97 30.47
C ARG A 194 -2.46 -26.78 30.99
N ALA A 195 -3.33 -27.07 31.93
CA ALA A 195 -3.93 -26.11 32.83
C ALA A 195 -2.88 -25.65 33.86
N GLU A 196 -2.55 -24.35 33.87
CA GLU A 196 -2.00 -23.65 35.03
C GLU A 196 -2.85 -22.36 35.14
N ALA A 197 -3.77 -22.32 36.11
CA ALA A 197 -3.57 -21.66 37.39
C ALA A 197 -3.27 -20.16 37.19
N GLY A 198 -4.23 -19.26 37.40
CA GLY A 198 -4.61 -18.88 38.76
C GLY A 198 -3.67 -17.78 39.24
N GLY A 199 -3.97 -16.53 38.87
CA GLY A 199 -3.18 -15.35 39.23
C GLY A 199 -4.08 -14.15 39.42
N SER A 200 -4.61 -14.03 40.63
CA SER A 200 -5.42 -12.92 41.14
C SER A 200 -4.77 -11.55 40.96
N ALA A 201 -5.64 -10.56 40.77
CA ALA A 201 -5.59 -9.22 41.35
C ALA A 201 -4.31 -8.39 41.20
N LEU A 202 -4.41 -7.24 40.53
CA LEU A 202 -4.46 -5.96 41.23
C LEU A 202 -4.84 -4.85 40.22
N SER A 203 -5.97 -4.20 40.48
CA SER A 203 -6.28 -2.88 39.93
C SER A 203 -5.40 -1.83 40.60
N PRO A 204 -4.63 -1.02 39.84
CA PRO A 204 -4.21 0.28 40.32
C PRO A 204 -5.24 1.35 39.91
N ALA A 205 -5.63 2.12 40.91
CA ALA A 205 -6.50 3.29 40.89
C ALA A 205 -6.11 4.36 39.84
N PRO A 206 -7.05 5.23 39.44
CA PRO A 206 -6.82 6.30 38.47
C PRO A 206 -5.82 7.33 39.00
N ARG A 207 -4.77 7.61 38.23
CA ARG A 207 -3.88 8.75 38.47
C ARG A 207 -4.40 10.00 37.77
N ASP A 208 -4.45 11.03 38.57
CA ASP A 208 -4.82 12.42 38.36
C ASP A 208 -4.45 13.04 37.01
N ALA A 209 -5.39 13.88 36.56
CA ALA A 209 -5.26 14.83 35.47
C ALA A 209 -4.13 15.83 35.73
N GLY A 210 -3.04 15.69 34.98
CA GLY A 210 -2.00 16.71 34.84
C GLY A 210 -2.23 17.55 33.59
N THR A 211 -2.64 18.79 33.77
CA THR A 211 -2.54 19.88 32.79
C THR A 211 -1.06 20.08 32.40
N ALA A 212 -0.68 19.79 31.16
CA ALA A 212 0.66 20.07 30.66
C ALA A 212 0.60 20.66 29.23
N THR A 213 0.58 21.99 29.21
CA THR A 213 1.42 22.89 28.41
C THR A 213 1.86 22.41 27.02
N ALA A 214 1.34 23.08 25.99
CA ALA A 214 1.75 22.95 24.60
C ALA A 214 3.25 23.27 24.39
N PRO A 215 4.03 22.41 23.69
CA PRO A 215 5.36 22.78 23.25
C PRO A 215 5.27 23.69 22.03
N ARG A 216 5.45 24.98 22.28
CA ARG A 216 5.74 25.99 21.25
C ARG A 216 7.25 25.93 20.94
N ALA A 217 7.58 25.96 19.65
CA ALA A 217 8.90 26.22 19.08
C ALA A 217 9.96 25.08 19.09
N LEU A 218 9.94 24.26 18.03
CA LEU A 218 11.10 23.50 17.54
C LEU A 218 11.05 23.45 16.00
N LEU A 219 11.07 24.63 15.35
CA LEU A 219 10.97 24.76 13.89
C LEU A 219 12.19 25.44 13.26
N HIS A 220 13.33 25.55 13.97
CA HIS A 220 14.51 26.28 13.46
C HIS A 220 15.79 25.44 13.31
N GLY A 221 15.79 24.17 13.73
CA GLY A 221 16.99 23.32 13.59
C GLY A 221 17.28 22.87 12.16
N TRP A 222 16.24 22.53 11.38
CA TRP A 222 16.42 21.91 10.07
C TRP A 222 16.86 22.88 8.98
N VAL A 223 16.43 24.14 9.05
CA VAL A 223 16.80 25.17 8.07
C VAL A 223 18.27 25.59 8.24
N ALA A 224 18.77 25.64 9.48
CA ALA A 224 20.17 25.96 9.75
C ALA A 224 21.12 24.87 9.21
N TRP A 225 20.73 23.59 9.33
CA TRP A 225 21.52 22.47 8.80
C TRP A 225 21.55 22.44 7.26
N LEU A 226 20.43 22.76 6.60
CA LEU A 226 20.37 22.88 5.14
C LEU A 226 21.22 24.04 4.60
N LEU A 227 21.17 25.21 5.25
CA LEU A 227 21.99 26.35 4.86
C LEU A 227 23.48 26.10 5.07
N MET A 228 23.87 25.45 6.17
CA MET A 228 25.28 25.14 6.45
C MET A 228 25.84 24.09 5.47
N GLY A 229 25.03 23.11 5.08
CA GLY A 229 25.40 22.13 4.04
C GLY A 229 25.57 22.78 2.66
N CYS A 230 24.68 23.70 2.28
CA CYS A 230 24.73 24.38 0.98
C CYS A 230 25.97 25.30 0.85
N LEU A 231 26.33 26.00 1.93
CA LEU A 231 27.51 26.89 1.96
C LEU A 231 28.84 26.12 1.85
N LEU A 232 28.92 24.91 2.43
CA LEU A 232 30.10 24.06 2.33
C LEU A 232 30.35 23.59 0.89
N VAL A 233 29.29 23.21 0.17
CA VAL A 233 29.39 22.78 -1.23
C VAL A 233 29.85 23.93 -2.14
N LEU A 234 29.34 25.15 -1.90
CA LEU A 234 29.75 26.32 -2.67
C LEU A 234 31.24 26.69 -2.44
N ALA A 235 31.72 26.58 -1.20
CA ALA A 235 33.12 26.84 -0.85
C ALA A 235 34.08 25.84 -1.51
N VAL A 236 33.70 24.56 -1.58
CA VAL A 236 34.52 23.53 -2.26
C VAL A 236 34.54 23.74 -3.78
N ALA A 237 33.40 24.10 -4.38
CA ALA A 237 33.31 24.37 -5.81
C ALA A 237 34.15 25.59 -6.23
N THR A 238 34.14 26.66 -5.43
CA THR A 238 34.92 27.87 -5.72
C THR A 238 36.42 27.70 -5.46
N GLY A 239 36.81 26.90 -4.45
CA GLY A 239 38.22 26.59 -4.19
C GLY A 239 38.90 25.81 -5.32
N GLN A 240 38.17 24.95 -6.04
CA GLN A 240 38.71 24.18 -7.18
C GLN A 240 38.98 25.04 -8.42
N ILE A 241 38.24 26.14 -8.60
CA ILE A 241 38.43 27.05 -9.74
C ILE A 241 39.71 27.86 -9.60
N TRP A 242 40.08 28.24 -8.37
CA TRP A 242 41.27 29.06 -8.13
C TRP A 242 42.59 28.30 -8.27
N TRP A 243 42.58 26.97 -8.08
CA TRP A 243 43.80 26.16 -8.24
C TRP A 243 44.14 25.86 -9.71
N ARG A 244 43.15 25.85 -10.62
CA ARG A 244 43.37 25.58 -12.04
C ARG A 244 43.93 26.76 -12.83
N GLY A 245 43.81 27.99 -12.33
CA GLY A 245 44.29 29.20 -13.00
C GLY A 245 45.73 29.61 -12.71
N ARG A 246 46.44 28.91 -11.81
CA ARG A 246 47.80 29.32 -11.37
C ARG A 246 48.95 28.51 -11.99
N ASN A 247 48.64 27.46 -12.74
CA ASN A 247 49.62 26.58 -13.38
C ASN A 247 49.50 26.59 -14.92
N ALA A 248 48.89 27.64 -15.49
CA ALA A 248 48.88 27.91 -16.92
C ALA A 248 49.67 29.21 -17.18
#